data_AF-A0A845DF04-F1
#
_entry.id   AF-A0A845DF04-F1
#
_cell.length_a   1.000
_cell.length_b   1.000
_cell.length_c   1.000
_cell.angle_alpha   90.00
_cell.angle_beta   90.00
_cell.angle_gamma   90.00
#
_symmetry.space_group_name_H-M   'P 1'
#
loop_
_entity.id
_entity.type
_entity.pdbx_description
1 polymer ?
#
loop_
_entity_poly.entity_id
_entity_poly.type
_entity_poly.pdbx_seq_one_letter_code
_entity_poly.pdbx_strand_id
1 'polypeptide(L)'
;VHEYRTAIECKHWEKKVDKDPIAKLSVILDDTQIEKGVIVSQSGFTPDAEGLARSKNISLVELRNPLDADWEGLIKDVHIDLRFEIPEFYDFEFIQEGLEDKGKLVPVQALSSEILFHTAHSRSISLHKLINSIPSTSGAGIDYTDALGFQWVELSSLEEEGKSYAVRFPVETTLSFPTIDARARIRELRFKVRYYTTTNKIQIYGEDYVSLVMHAIFENKKFAISPDGAIRIFGSP
;
A
#
# COMPACT_ATOMS: atom_id res chain seq x y z
N VAL A 1 -2.18 13.30 47.76
CA VAL A 1 -1.34 12.83 46.63
C VAL A 1 -0.21 12.04 47.24
N HIS A 2 -0.05 10.76 46.91
CA HIS A 2 1.05 9.94 47.41
C HIS A 2 2.21 10.01 46.41
N GLU A 3 3.41 10.29 46.91
CA GLU A 3 4.64 10.20 46.13
C GLU A 3 5.18 8.77 46.25
N TYR A 4 5.63 8.19 45.14
CA TYR A 4 6.13 6.82 45.10
C TYR A 4 7.48 6.82 44.38
N ARG A 5 8.55 6.49 45.09
CA ARG A 5 9.91 6.48 44.56
C ARG A 5 10.21 5.06 44.11
N THR A 6 10.82 4.96 42.93
CA THR A 6 11.22 3.68 42.36
C THR A 6 12.70 3.75 42.01
N ALA A 7 13.49 2.82 42.55
CA ALA A 7 14.88 2.65 42.13
C ALA A 7 14.91 1.72 40.91
N ILE A 8 15.58 2.14 39.85
CA ILE A 8 15.73 1.35 38.62
C ILE A 8 17.21 1.02 38.44
N GLU A 9 17.52 -0.26 38.31
CA GLU A 9 18.86 -0.76 38.02
C GLU A 9 18.88 -1.51 36.69
N CYS A 10 19.75 -1.08 35.78
CA CYS A 10 19.89 -1.68 34.46
C CYS A 10 21.13 -2.57 34.39
N LYS A 11 20.97 -3.79 33.89
CA LYS A 11 22.04 -4.77 33.68
C LYS A 11 22.15 -5.15 32.20
N HIS A 12 23.14 -4.57 31.54
CA HIS A 12 23.50 -4.93 30.19
C HIS A 12 24.62 -5.98 30.22
N TRP A 13 24.25 -7.22 30.48
CA TRP A 13 25.16 -8.38 30.52
C TRP A 13 24.71 -9.40 29.49
N GLU A 14 25.65 -10.20 28.97
CA GLU A 14 25.36 -11.33 28.07
C GLU A 14 24.88 -12.58 28.81
N LYS A 15 24.93 -12.55 30.14
CA LYS A 15 24.47 -13.62 31.02
C LYS A 15 23.25 -13.17 31.81
N LYS A 16 22.45 -14.15 32.22
CA LYS A 16 21.33 -13.95 33.14
C LYS A 16 21.81 -13.30 34.43
N VAL A 17 20.99 -12.37 34.94
CA VAL A 17 21.20 -11.75 36.24
C VAL A 17 20.90 -12.77 37.33
N ASP A 18 21.87 -12.98 38.21
CA ASP A 18 21.75 -13.84 39.39
C ASP A 18 21.19 -13.06 40.60
N LYS A 19 21.17 -13.70 41.78
CA LYS A 19 20.62 -13.11 43.01
C LYS A 19 21.41 -11.91 43.55
N ASP A 20 22.67 -11.71 43.15
CA ASP A 20 23.55 -10.74 43.80
C ASP A 20 23.09 -9.29 43.54
N PRO A 21 22.74 -8.87 42.29
CA PRO A 21 22.14 -7.56 42.05
C PRO A 21 20.80 -7.37 42.78
N ILE A 22 19.97 -8.41 42.86
CA ILE A 22 18.69 -8.34 43.58
C ILE A 22 18.92 -8.05 45.07
N ALA A 23 19.86 -8.77 45.69
CA ALA A 23 20.20 -8.60 47.10
C ALA A 23 20.75 -7.19 47.37
N LYS A 24 21.65 -6.70 46.52
CA LYS A 24 22.22 -5.35 46.61
C LYS A 24 21.15 -4.27 46.51
N LEU A 25 20.26 -4.36 45.52
CA LEU A 25 19.17 -3.40 45.38
C LEU A 25 18.24 -3.44 46.60
N SER A 26 17.95 -4.62 47.14
CA SER A 26 17.08 -4.73 48.33
C SER A 26 17.62 -3.98 49.55
N VAL A 27 18.94 -4.06 49.79
CA VAL A 27 19.58 -3.31 50.88
C VAL A 27 19.48 -1.81 50.62
N ILE A 28 19.67 -1.37 49.38
CA ILE A 28 19.52 0.04 49.01
C ILE A 28 18.09 0.53 49.26
N LEU A 29 17.08 -0.25 48.86
CA LEU A 29 15.68 0.11 49.11
C LEU A 29 15.39 0.26 50.61
N ASP A 30 15.89 -0.68 51.42
CA ASP A 30 15.73 -0.66 52.87
C ASP A 30 16.44 0.57 53.50
N ASP A 31 17.69 0.85 53.10
CA ASP A 31 18.49 1.97 53.63
C ASP A 31 17.94 3.34 53.22
N THR A 32 17.37 3.44 52.01
CA THR A 32 16.89 4.72 51.43
C THR A 32 15.39 4.94 51.63
N GLN A 33 14.68 3.94 52.16
CA GLN A 33 13.22 3.92 52.29
C GLN A 33 12.51 4.17 50.95
N ILE A 34 13.09 3.69 49.83
CA ILE A 34 12.46 3.71 48.52
C ILE A 34 11.47 2.54 48.43
N GLU A 35 10.26 2.81 47.92
CA GLU A 35 9.13 1.90 48.07
C GLU A 35 9.19 0.71 47.10
N LYS A 36 9.89 0.85 45.95
CA LYS A 36 9.96 -0.19 44.92
C LYS A 36 11.30 -0.23 44.20
N GLY A 37 11.73 -1.43 43.84
CA GLY A 37 12.82 -1.66 42.90
C GLY A 37 12.32 -2.17 41.55
N VAL A 38 13.05 -1.84 40.49
CA VAL A 38 12.93 -2.48 39.17
C VAL A 38 14.32 -2.83 38.70
N ILE A 39 14.52 -4.08 38.27
CA ILE A 39 15.75 -4.48 37.58
C ILE A 39 15.41 -4.80 36.13
N VAL A 40 16.15 -4.16 35.23
CA VAL A 40 16.03 -4.34 33.78
C VAL A 40 17.24 -5.11 33.28
N SER A 41 17.03 -6.19 32.52
CA SER A 41 18.11 -7.00 31.94
C SER A 41 17.88 -7.29 30.45
N GLN A 42 18.95 -7.32 29.68
CA GLN A 42 18.93 -7.80 28.30
C GLN A 42 18.80 -9.33 28.18
N SER A 43 19.39 -10.07 29.11
CA SER A 43 19.53 -11.53 29.02
C SER A 43 18.62 -12.29 30.00
N GLY A 44 17.73 -11.57 30.69
CA GLY A 44 16.81 -12.12 31.68
C GLY A 44 17.49 -12.49 33.00
N PHE A 45 16.83 -13.38 33.74
CA PHE A 45 17.15 -13.68 35.14
C PHE A 45 17.26 -15.19 35.39
N THR A 46 18.02 -15.58 36.40
CA THR A 46 18.03 -16.95 36.89
C THR A 46 16.80 -17.23 37.78
N PRO A 47 16.33 -18.49 37.88
CA PRO A 47 15.13 -18.79 38.66
C PRO A 47 15.23 -18.41 40.15
N ASP A 48 16.42 -18.49 40.74
CA ASP A 48 16.69 -18.05 42.12
C ASP A 48 16.66 -16.53 42.27
N ALA A 49 17.12 -15.78 41.27
CA ALA A 49 17.00 -14.33 41.23
C ALA A 49 15.53 -13.88 41.15
N GLU A 50 14.73 -14.54 40.31
CA GLU A 50 13.28 -14.32 40.25
C GLU A 50 12.60 -14.60 41.60
N GLY A 51 12.95 -15.71 42.25
CA GLY A 51 12.42 -16.07 43.56
C GLY A 51 12.74 -15.02 44.63
N LEU A 52 13.98 -14.54 44.68
CA LEU A 52 14.38 -13.50 45.61
C LEU A 52 13.67 -12.17 45.34
N ALA A 53 13.59 -11.75 44.08
CA ALA A 53 12.98 -10.47 43.69
C ALA A 53 11.50 -10.39 44.08
N ARG A 54 10.73 -11.48 43.92
CA ARG A 54 9.33 -11.56 44.38
C ARG A 54 9.18 -11.28 45.88
N SER A 55 10.13 -11.74 46.69
CA SER A 55 10.11 -11.53 48.15
C SER A 55 10.55 -10.12 48.59
N LYS A 56 11.16 -9.34 47.70
CA LYS A 56 11.80 -8.05 48.01
C LYS A 56 11.10 -6.84 47.38
N ASN A 57 9.90 -7.00 46.84
CA ASN A 57 9.17 -5.96 46.10
C ASN A 57 10.00 -5.33 44.97
N ILE A 58 10.79 -6.16 44.27
CA ILE A 58 11.59 -5.76 43.11
C ILE A 58 10.95 -6.38 41.87
N SER A 59 10.46 -5.55 40.95
CA SER A 59 9.96 -6.02 39.65
C SER A 59 11.12 -6.36 38.71
N LEU A 60 10.94 -7.36 37.86
CA LEU A 60 11.93 -7.78 36.88
C LEU A 60 11.41 -7.54 35.47
N VAL A 61 12.24 -6.91 34.65
CA VAL A 61 11.94 -6.58 33.25
C VAL A 61 13.06 -7.12 32.37
N GLU A 62 12.70 -7.92 31.37
CA GLU A 62 13.59 -8.26 30.28
C GLU A 62 13.38 -7.24 29.14
N LEU A 63 14.44 -6.56 28.70
CA LEU A 63 14.42 -5.58 27.62
C LEU A 63 15.43 -6.02 26.55
N ARG A 64 14.93 -6.56 25.44
CA ARG A 64 15.76 -7.24 24.43
C ARG A 64 15.27 -6.98 23.01
N ASN A 65 16.07 -7.36 22.03
CA ASN A 65 15.60 -7.43 20.65
C ASN A 65 14.44 -8.45 20.54
N PRO A 66 13.52 -8.27 19.56
CA PRO A 66 12.49 -9.25 19.25
C PRO A 66 13.11 -10.62 18.94
N LEU A 67 12.47 -11.68 19.42
CA LEU A 67 12.77 -13.07 19.06
C LEU A 67 11.67 -13.58 18.13
N ASP A 68 11.94 -14.63 17.36
CA ASP A 68 10.93 -15.23 16.47
C ASP A 68 9.67 -15.66 17.22
N ALA A 69 9.82 -16.12 18.48
CA ALA A 69 8.71 -16.50 19.34
C ALA A 69 7.81 -15.32 19.77
N ASP A 70 8.28 -14.07 19.69
CA ASP A 70 7.40 -12.92 19.95
C ASP A 70 6.40 -12.70 18.82
N TRP A 71 6.75 -13.12 17.61
CA TRP A 71 5.92 -12.98 16.41
C TRP A 71 4.93 -14.14 16.22
N GLU A 72 4.92 -15.14 17.11
CA GLU A 72 4.02 -16.29 17.00
C GLU A 72 2.55 -15.84 17.02
N GLY A 73 1.81 -16.16 15.96
CA GLY A 73 0.42 -15.74 15.80
C GLY A 73 0.22 -14.27 15.37
N LEU A 74 1.31 -13.55 15.06
CA LEU A 74 1.29 -12.16 14.60
C LEU A 74 1.87 -12.05 13.19
N ILE A 75 1.52 -10.96 12.49
CA ILE A 75 2.17 -10.61 11.23
C ILE A 75 3.53 -10.03 11.59
N LYS A 76 4.61 -10.69 11.18
CA LYS A 76 5.98 -10.17 11.26
C LYS A 76 6.28 -9.34 10.01
N ASP A 77 6.27 -10.02 8.86
CA ASP A 77 6.69 -9.48 7.58
C ASP A 77 5.54 -9.40 6.58
N VAL A 78 5.51 -8.32 5.79
CA VAL A 78 4.52 -8.09 4.72
C VAL A 78 5.26 -7.86 3.41
N HIS A 79 5.07 -8.78 2.47
CA HIS A 79 5.66 -8.72 1.13
C HIS A 79 4.54 -8.55 0.10
N ILE A 80 4.52 -7.42 -0.62
CA ILE A 80 3.52 -7.11 -1.64
C ILE A 80 4.23 -6.96 -2.98
N ASP A 81 3.93 -7.86 -3.92
CA ASP A 81 4.36 -7.78 -5.31
C ASP A 81 3.20 -7.25 -6.16
N LEU A 82 3.33 -6.02 -6.65
CA LEU A 82 2.35 -5.36 -7.52
C LEU A 82 2.85 -5.42 -8.96
N ARG A 83 2.00 -5.90 -9.87
CA ARG A 83 2.23 -5.82 -11.31
C ARG A 83 1.13 -4.96 -11.91
N PHE A 84 1.53 -3.85 -12.53
CA PHE A 84 0.64 -2.95 -13.23
C PHE A 84 0.86 -3.06 -14.73
N GLU A 85 -0.24 -3.15 -15.49
CA GLU A 85 -0.25 -3.01 -16.93
C GLU A 85 -0.91 -1.67 -17.26
N ILE A 86 -0.10 -0.69 -17.65
CA ILE A 86 -0.55 0.68 -17.89
C ILE A 86 -0.74 0.86 -19.40
N PRO A 87 -1.97 1.12 -19.88
CA PRO A 87 -2.21 1.40 -21.28
C PRO A 87 -1.83 2.84 -21.62
N GLU A 88 -1.12 3.03 -22.72
CA GLU A 88 -0.93 4.31 -23.40
C GLU A 88 -1.72 4.30 -24.71
N PHE A 89 -2.60 5.29 -24.86
CA PHE A 89 -3.42 5.50 -26.04
C PHE A 89 -2.78 6.55 -26.94
N TYR A 90 -2.60 6.24 -28.21
CA TYR A 90 -1.96 7.13 -29.18
C TYR A 90 -2.56 6.94 -30.57
N ASP A 91 -2.16 7.82 -31.50
CA ASP A 91 -2.52 7.74 -32.93
C ASP A 91 -4.04 7.75 -33.19
N PHE A 92 -4.73 8.73 -32.61
CA PHE A 92 -6.18 8.87 -32.76
C PHE A 92 -6.56 9.42 -34.14
N GLU A 93 -7.33 8.64 -34.90
CA GLU A 93 -7.90 9.04 -36.19
C GLU A 93 -9.43 9.10 -36.10
N PHE A 94 -10.01 10.24 -36.44
CA PHE A 94 -11.46 10.45 -36.45
C PHE A 94 -11.96 10.45 -37.90
N ILE A 95 -12.71 9.43 -38.27
CA ILE A 95 -13.18 9.24 -39.65
C ILE A 95 -14.59 9.81 -39.79
N GLN A 96 -14.75 10.79 -40.68
CA GLN A 96 -16.02 11.50 -40.88
C GLN A 96 -16.92 10.84 -41.93
N GLU A 97 -18.22 11.13 -41.86
CA GLU A 97 -19.20 10.70 -42.86
C GLU A 97 -19.21 11.66 -44.07
N GLY A 98 -19.14 11.12 -45.30
CA GLY A 98 -19.36 11.92 -46.53
C GLY A 98 -18.16 12.73 -47.06
N LEU A 99 -16.97 12.59 -46.48
CA LEU A 99 -15.72 13.13 -47.03
C LEU A 99 -14.93 11.99 -47.71
N GLU A 100 -14.76 12.07 -49.03
CA GLU A 100 -13.76 11.25 -49.73
C GLU A 100 -12.35 11.60 -49.21
N ASP A 101 -11.46 10.60 -49.12
CA ASP A 101 -10.14 10.52 -48.43
C ASP A 101 -9.06 11.61 -48.72
N LYS A 102 -9.46 12.85 -49.03
CA LYS A 102 -8.57 14.01 -49.24
C LYS A 102 -8.85 15.13 -48.25
N GLY A 103 -9.08 14.77 -46.98
CA GLY A 103 -9.33 15.71 -45.90
C GLY A 103 -8.07 16.49 -45.51
N LYS A 104 -8.21 17.81 -45.33
CA LYS A 104 -7.17 18.66 -44.74
C LYS A 104 -7.00 18.27 -43.26
N LEU A 105 -5.81 17.88 -42.85
CA LEU A 105 -5.49 17.66 -41.42
C LEU A 105 -5.67 18.97 -40.67
N VAL A 106 -6.55 18.96 -39.66
CA VAL A 106 -6.73 20.07 -38.73
C VAL A 106 -6.09 19.67 -37.41
N PRO A 107 -4.97 20.29 -37.01
CA PRO A 107 -4.39 20.01 -35.70
C PRO A 107 -5.36 20.49 -34.62
N VAL A 108 -5.73 19.61 -33.70
CA VAL A 108 -6.56 19.94 -32.54
C VAL A 108 -5.77 19.69 -31.28
N GLN A 109 -5.70 20.71 -30.42
CA GLN A 109 -5.24 20.55 -29.03
C GLN A 109 -6.47 20.54 -28.13
N ALA A 110 -6.69 19.41 -27.46
CA ALA A 110 -7.76 19.21 -26.50
C ALA A 110 -7.38 18.08 -25.54
N LEU A 111 -7.85 18.15 -24.30
CA LEU A 111 -7.76 17.01 -23.40
C LEU A 111 -8.76 15.93 -23.83
N SER A 112 -8.44 14.66 -23.63
CA SER A 112 -9.37 13.56 -23.96
C SER A 112 -10.68 13.63 -23.18
N SER A 113 -10.71 14.30 -22.03
CA SER A 113 -11.93 14.58 -21.26
C SER A 113 -12.83 15.64 -21.90
N GLU A 114 -12.29 16.49 -22.78
CA GLU A 114 -13.00 17.60 -23.44
C GLU A 114 -13.50 17.25 -24.84
N ILE A 115 -12.95 16.19 -25.44
CA ILE A 115 -13.43 15.66 -26.72
C ILE A 115 -14.70 14.86 -26.46
N LEU A 116 -15.84 15.32 -26.99
CA LEU A 116 -17.15 14.72 -26.71
C LEU A 116 -17.79 14.13 -27.98
N PHE A 117 -18.35 12.94 -27.83
CA PHE A 117 -19.20 12.28 -28.82
C PHE A 117 -20.66 12.40 -28.37
N HIS A 118 -21.52 12.95 -29.23
CA HIS A 118 -22.94 13.12 -28.98
C HIS A 118 -23.72 12.15 -29.88
N THR A 119 -24.47 11.25 -29.28
CA THR A 119 -25.33 10.31 -30.01
C THR A 119 -26.76 10.85 -30.15
N ALA A 120 -27.55 10.29 -31.07
CA ALA A 120 -28.93 10.71 -31.37
C ALA A 120 -29.87 10.74 -30.13
N HIS A 121 -29.57 9.97 -29.08
CA HIS A 121 -30.34 9.92 -27.84
C HIS A 121 -29.94 10.99 -26.80
N SER A 122 -29.22 12.05 -27.21
CA SER A 122 -28.75 13.13 -26.33
C SER A 122 -27.82 12.67 -25.19
N ARG A 123 -27.14 11.53 -25.36
CA ARG A 123 -26.08 11.08 -24.44
C ARG A 123 -24.73 11.50 -25.00
N SER A 124 -23.97 12.25 -24.20
CA SER A 124 -22.58 12.62 -24.53
C SER A 124 -21.60 11.73 -23.76
N ILE A 125 -20.59 11.20 -24.44
CA ILE A 125 -19.45 10.50 -23.83
C ILE A 125 -18.16 11.21 -24.21
N SER A 126 -17.22 11.34 -23.28
CA SER A 126 -15.89 11.88 -23.59
C SER A 126 -14.98 10.80 -24.15
N LEU A 127 -13.96 11.20 -24.93
CA LEU A 127 -12.93 10.28 -25.41
C LEU A 127 -12.26 9.54 -24.25
N HIS A 128 -11.98 10.22 -23.14
CA HIS A 128 -11.45 9.60 -21.93
C HIS A 128 -12.32 8.46 -21.39
N LYS A 129 -13.65 8.68 -21.30
CA LYS A 129 -14.56 7.62 -20.84
C LYS A 129 -14.67 6.47 -21.85
N LEU A 130 -14.64 6.79 -23.15
CA LEU A 130 -14.72 5.82 -24.22
C LEU A 130 -13.49 4.89 -24.23
N ILE A 131 -12.27 5.43 -24.19
CA ILE A 131 -11.05 4.60 -24.19
C ILE A 131 -10.89 3.80 -22.90
N ASN A 132 -11.40 4.30 -21.76
CA ASN A 132 -11.38 3.55 -20.51
C ASN A 132 -12.50 2.48 -20.41
N SER A 133 -13.40 2.40 -21.38
CA SER A 133 -14.38 1.30 -21.49
C SER A 133 -13.92 0.19 -22.44
N ILE A 134 -12.67 0.22 -22.91
CA ILE A 134 -12.11 -0.88 -23.70
C ILE A 134 -12.17 -2.17 -22.87
N PRO A 135 -12.71 -3.27 -23.41
CA PRO A 135 -12.73 -4.53 -22.70
C PRO A 135 -11.32 -4.99 -22.39
N SER A 136 -11.07 -5.34 -21.13
CA SER A 136 -9.88 -6.05 -20.72
C SER A 136 -9.98 -7.54 -21.11
N THR A 137 -10.16 -7.84 -22.40
CA THR A 137 -10.14 -9.23 -22.89
C THR A 137 -8.86 -9.45 -23.66
N SER A 138 -7.82 -9.77 -22.91
CA SER A 138 -6.61 -10.41 -23.43
C SER A 138 -6.99 -11.76 -24.05
N GLY A 139 -7.17 -11.84 -25.37
CA GLY A 139 -7.00 -13.10 -26.11
C GLY A 139 -8.05 -13.53 -27.14
N ALA A 140 -9.14 -12.80 -27.35
CA ALA A 140 -10.08 -13.10 -28.43
C ALA A 140 -10.47 -11.80 -29.13
N GLY A 141 -10.39 -11.77 -30.47
CA GLY A 141 -10.70 -10.59 -31.27
C GLY A 141 -11.99 -9.94 -30.81
N ILE A 142 -11.91 -8.66 -30.45
CA ILE A 142 -13.04 -7.91 -29.92
C ILE A 142 -13.91 -7.51 -31.11
N ASP A 143 -15.08 -8.13 -31.27
CA ASP A 143 -16.20 -7.64 -32.09
C ASP A 143 -17.47 -7.69 -31.22
N TYR A 144 -17.83 -6.54 -30.62
CA TYR A 144 -19.04 -6.43 -29.81
C TYR A 144 -19.61 -5.01 -29.88
N THR A 145 -20.92 -4.92 -29.64
CA THR A 145 -21.63 -3.65 -29.54
C THR A 145 -21.96 -3.37 -28.08
N ASP A 146 -21.57 -2.21 -27.56
CA ASP A 146 -21.86 -1.83 -26.18
C ASP A 146 -23.31 -1.33 -26.00
N ALA A 147 -23.70 -1.05 -24.75
CA ALA A 147 -25.05 -0.56 -24.43
C ALA A 147 -25.37 0.84 -25.02
N LEU A 148 -24.38 1.54 -25.57
CA LEU A 148 -24.51 2.81 -26.27
C LEU A 148 -24.58 2.62 -27.80
N GLY A 149 -24.46 1.38 -28.28
CA GLY A 149 -24.48 1.04 -29.70
C GLY A 149 -23.12 1.20 -30.38
N PHE A 150 -22.02 1.40 -29.65
CA PHE A 150 -20.68 1.48 -30.23
C PHE A 150 -20.17 0.08 -30.55
N GLN A 151 -19.80 -0.14 -31.80
CA GLN A 151 -19.19 -1.40 -32.22
C GLN A 151 -17.67 -1.29 -32.10
N TRP A 152 -17.10 -2.11 -31.23
CA TRP A 152 -15.66 -2.22 -31.01
C TRP A 152 -15.08 -3.30 -31.90
N VAL A 153 -14.00 -2.98 -32.60
CA VAL A 153 -13.28 -3.89 -33.49
C VAL A 153 -11.79 -3.85 -33.14
N GLU A 154 -11.20 -4.98 -32.75
CA GLU A 154 -9.75 -5.13 -32.72
C GLU A 154 -9.24 -5.28 -34.16
N LEU A 155 -8.49 -4.29 -34.62
CA LEU A 155 -7.89 -4.30 -35.95
C LEU A 155 -6.64 -5.17 -35.87
N SER A 156 -6.65 -6.32 -36.57
CA SER A 156 -5.54 -7.26 -36.54
C SER A 156 -4.25 -6.61 -37.05
N SER A 157 -3.35 -6.27 -36.13
CA SER A 157 -1.93 -6.05 -36.40
C SER A 157 -1.13 -6.50 -35.17
N LEU A 158 -0.54 -7.69 -35.24
CA LEU A 158 0.64 -8.04 -34.45
C LEU A 158 1.80 -7.22 -35.00
N GLU A 159 1.89 -5.96 -34.62
CA GLU A 159 3.16 -5.24 -34.68
C GLU A 159 3.71 -5.17 -33.26
N GLU A 160 5.03 -5.24 -33.12
CA GLU A 160 5.74 -5.24 -31.84
C GLU A 160 5.45 -3.99 -30.97
N GLU A 161 4.75 -3.00 -31.52
CA GLU A 161 4.54 -1.67 -30.94
C GLU A 161 3.17 -1.39 -30.32
N GLY A 162 2.16 -2.26 -30.45
CA GLY A 162 0.84 -2.05 -29.84
C GLY A 162 -0.32 -2.72 -30.57
N LYS A 163 -1.52 -2.65 -29.97
CA LYS A 163 -2.77 -3.13 -30.55
C LYS A 163 -3.58 -1.99 -31.15
N SER A 164 -4.17 -2.23 -32.32
CA SER A 164 -5.01 -1.26 -33.02
C SER A 164 -6.48 -1.53 -32.75
N TYR A 165 -7.25 -0.48 -32.49
CA TYR A 165 -8.69 -0.57 -32.22
C TYR A 165 -9.46 0.38 -33.13
N ALA A 166 -10.66 -0.04 -33.52
CA ALA A 166 -11.67 0.78 -34.15
C ALA A 166 -12.95 0.79 -33.30
N VAL A 167 -13.55 1.97 -33.16
CA VAL A 167 -14.89 2.16 -32.59
C VAL A 167 -15.77 2.73 -33.67
N ARG A 168 -16.76 1.96 -34.11
CA ARG A 168 -17.78 2.43 -35.05
C ARG A 168 -18.96 2.99 -34.28
N PHE A 169 -19.38 4.18 -34.66
CA PHE A 169 -20.44 4.90 -33.98
C PHE A 169 -21.79 4.68 -34.68
N PRO A 170 -22.91 4.72 -33.93
CA PRO A 170 -24.25 4.82 -34.50
C PRO A 170 -24.37 6.00 -35.47
N VAL A 171 -25.30 5.87 -36.42
CA VAL A 171 -25.64 6.93 -37.36
C VAL A 171 -25.98 8.22 -36.59
N GLU A 172 -25.62 9.37 -37.18
CA GLU A 172 -25.80 10.72 -36.61
C GLU A 172 -24.95 11.04 -35.37
N THR A 173 -23.97 10.21 -35.02
CA THR A 173 -23.03 10.58 -33.96
C THR A 173 -22.18 11.77 -34.39
N THR A 174 -22.12 12.79 -33.54
CA THR A 174 -21.33 14.00 -33.79
C THR A 174 -20.21 14.15 -32.78
N LEU A 175 -19.06 14.61 -33.26
CA LEU A 175 -17.87 14.92 -32.49
C LEU A 175 -17.81 16.44 -32.27
N SER A 176 -17.50 16.87 -31.05
CA SER A 176 -17.20 18.25 -30.72
C SER A 176 -15.86 18.37 -30.00
N PHE A 177 -15.10 19.39 -30.36
CA PHE A 177 -13.86 19.78 -29.69
C PHE A 177 -14.07 21.11 -28.96
N PRO A 178 -13.40 21.35 -27.82
CA PRO A 178 -13.51 22.63 -27.10
C PRO A 178 -12.96 23.81 -27.92
N THR A 179 -11.97 23.57 -28.76
CA THR A 179 -11.22 24.59 -29.51
C THR A 179 -11.79 24.88 -30.89
N ILE A 180 -12.81 24.12 -31.33
CA ILE A 180 -13.42 24.27 -32.64
C ILE A 180 -14.94 24.36 -32.46
N ASP A 181 -15.52 25.51 -32.80
CA ASP A 181 -16.98 25.72 -32.82
C ASP A 181 -17.61 25.07 -34.06
N ALA A 182 -17.38 23.76 -34.21
CA ALA A 182 -17.93 22.94 -35.27
C ALA A 182 -18.20 21.53 -34.74
N ARG A 183 -19.32 20.96 -35.19
CA ARG A 183 -19.64 19.54 -34.97
C ARG A 183 -19.40 18.78 -36.26
N ALA A 184 -18.59 17.73 -36.19
CA ALA A 184 -18.35 16.84 -37.32
C ALA A 184 -19.15 15.55 -37.12
N ARG A 185 -19.83 15.06 -38.17
CA ARG A 185 -20.40 13.72 -38.15
C ARG A 185 -19.28 12.70 -38.24
N ILE A 186 -19.23 11.77 -37.29
CA ILE A 186 -18.18 10.76 -37.20
C ILE A 186 -18.77 9.38 -37.39
N ARG A 187 -18.10 8.55 -38.22
CA ARG A 187 -18.46 7.15 -38.43
C ARG A 187 -17.61 6.20 -37.61
N GLU A 188 -16.32 6.51 -37.45
CA GLU A 188 -15.35 5.60 -36.84
C GLU A 188 -14.23 6.39 -36.15
N LEU A 189 -13.78 5.91 -34.99
CA LEU A 189 -12.56 6.33 -34.32
C LEU A 189 -11.57 5.18 -34.39
N ARG A 190 -10.35 5.42 -34.86
CA ARG A 190 -9.23 4.48 -34.75
C ARG A 190 -8.19 5.00 -33.79
N PHE A 191 -7.54 4.10 -33.07
CA PHE A 191 -6.42 4.44 -32.20
C PHE A 191 -5.57 3.21 -31.90
N LYS A 192 -4.37 3.43 -31.38
CA LYS A 192 -3.45 2.39 -30.94
C LYS A 192 -3.29 2.40 -29.42
N VAL A 193 -3.04 1.21 -28.87
CA VAL A 193 -2.78 1.00 -27.44
C VAL A 193 -1.49 0.23 -27.27
N ARG A 194 -0.56 0.79 -26.50
CA ARG A 194 0.63 0.07 -26.02
C ARG A 194 0.50 -0.16 -24.52
N TYR A 195 0.89 -1.33 -24.04
CA TYR A 195 0.88 -1.64 -22.61
C TYR A 195 2.31 -1.62 -22.06
N TYR A 196 2.51 -0.85 -21.01
CA TYR A 196 3.75 -0.90 -20.24
C TYR A 196 3.52 -1.73 -18.99
N THR A 197 4.36 -2.73 -18.77
CA THR A 197 4.37 -3.47 -17.51
C THR A 197 5.34 -2.81 -16.56
N THR A 198 4.87 -2.44 -15.38
CA THR A 198 5.74 -2.05 -14.27
C THR A 198 5.47 -2.94 -13.07
N THR A 199 6.55 -3.31 -12.37
CA THR A 199 6.47 -4.11 -11.16
C THR A 199 6.95 -3.26 -10.00
N ASN A 200 6.24 -3.34 -8.88
CA ASN A 200 6.61 -2.68 -7.65
C ASN A 200 6.59 -3.70 -6.52
N LYS A 201 7.58 -3.62 -5.64
CA LYS A 201 7.72 -4.51 -4.49
C LYS A 201 7.72 -3.66 -3.23
N ILE A 202 6.80 -3.95 -2.33
CA ILE A 202 6.75 -3.32 -1.01
C ILE A 202 7.10 -4.42 0.00
N GLN A 203 8.11 -4.16 0.82
CA GLN A 203 8.54 -5.04 1.90
C GLN A 203 8.51 -4.24 3.20
N ILE A 204 7.83 -4.79 4.21
CA ILE A 204 7.78 -4.25 5.57
C ILE A 204 8.18 -5.40 6.49
N TYR A 205 9.20 -5.20 7.30
CA TYR A 205 9.70 -6.19 8.25
C TYR A 205 9.23 -5.87 9.67
N GLY A 206 9.16 -6.90 10.51
CA GLY A 206 8.84 -6.76 11.94
C GLY A 206 9.70 -5.71 12.64
N GLU A 207 10.98 -5.73 12.29
CA GLU A 207 12.04 -4.87 12.81
C GLU A 207 11.91 -3.40 12.38
N ASP A 208 11.14 -3.11 11.33
CA ASP A 208 10.89 -1.73 10.88
C ASP A 208 9.96 -0.98 11.86
N TYR A 209 9.13 -1.70 12.62
CA TYR A 209 8.15 -1.11 13.55
C TYR A 209 8.30 -1.58 15.01
N VAL A 210 9.15 -2.57 15.28
CA VAL A 210 9.52 -3.00 16.64
C VAL A 210 11.04 -3.06 16.78
N SER A 211 11.62 -2.16 17.56
CA SER A 211 13.05 -2.13 17.89
C SER A 211 13.40 -3.01 19.09
N LEU A 212 12.56 -2.98 20.14
CA LEU A 212 12.77 -3.74 21.37
C LEU A 212 11.46 -4.34 21.89
N VAL A 213 11.60 -5.44 22.62
CA VAL A 213 10.54 -6.07 23.40
C VAL A 213 10.86 -5.89 24.87
N MET A 214 9.90 -5.30 25.59
CA MET A 214 9.94 -5.22 27.05
C MET A 214 8.98 -6.27 27.63
N HIS A 215 9.51 -7.23 28.37
CA HIS A 215 8.77 -8.29 29.02
C HIS A 215 8.81 -8.12 30.54
N ALA A 216 7.67 -7.74 31.11
CA ALA A 216 7.45 -7.63 32.55
C ALA A 216 7.15 -9.03 33.11
N ILE A 217 8.14 -9.63 33.77
CA ILE A 217 8.19 -11.08 34.06
C ILE A 217 7.09 -11.51 35.02
N PHE A 218 6.75 -10.68 36.01
CA PHE A 218 5.77 -11.05 37.04
C PHE A 218 4.33 -10.79 36.61
N GLU A 219 4.13 -9.84 35.71
CA GLU A 219 2.85 -9.51 35.10
C GLU A 219 2.56 -10.36 33.86
N ASN A 220 3.57 -11.08 33.35
CA ASN A 220 3.51 -11.83 32.10
C ASN A 220 2.98 -10.95 30.94
N LYS A 221 3.47 -9.71 30.87
CA LYS A 221 3.08 -8.73 29.86
C LYS A 221 4.27 -8.36 28.99
N LYS A 222 4.04 -8.33 27.67
CA LYS A 222 5.01 -7.88 26.68
C LYS A 222 4.57 -6.54 26.09
N PHE A 223 5.54 -5.68 25.84
CA PHE A 223 5.37 -4.41 25.17
C PHE A 223 6.34 -4.32 24.00
N ALA A 224 5.85 -3.81 22.88
CA ALA A 224 6.67 -3.44 21.74
C ALA A 224 7.14 -2.00 21.93
N ILE A 225 8.41 -1.76 21.66
CA ILE A 225 9.00 -0.42 21.61
C ILE A 225 9.39 -0.19 20.17
N SER A 226 8.89 0.89 19.55
CA SER A 226 9.21 1.27 18.18
C SER A 226 10.56 2.01 18.10
N PRO A 227 11.13 2.20 16.90
CA PRO A 227 12.39 2.94 16.72
C PRO A 227 12.36 4.39 17.24
N ASP A 228 11.20 5.04 17.25
CA ASP A 228 10.98 6.37 17.82
C ASP A 228 10.73 6.38 19.34
N GLY A 229 10.73 5.21 19.98
CA GLY A 229 10.56 5.04 21.42
C GLY A 229 9.11 4.96 21.89
N ALA A 230 8.12 4.92 20.99
CA ALA A 230 6.74 4.69 21.41
C ALA A 230 6.54 3.27 21.97
N ILE A 231 5.78 3.15 23.05
CA ILE A 231 5.56 1.88 23.75
C ILE A 231 4.11 1.45 23.54
N ARG A 232 3.90 0.21 23.08
CA ARG A 232 2.57 -0.38 22.86
C ARG A 232 2.50 -1.77 23.46
N ILE A 233 1.30 -2.24 23.79
CA ILE A 233 1.10 -3.63 24.19
C ILE A 233 1.42 -4.51 22.97
N PHE A 234 2.30 -5.49 23.16
CA PHE A 234 2.72 -6.38 22.07
C PHE A 234 1.51 -7.17 21.56
N GLY A 235 1.27 -7.16 20.24
CA GLY A 235 0.15 -7.87 19.61
C GLY A 235 -1.24 -7.25 19.83
N SER A 236 -1.33 -6.03 20.38
CA SER A 236 -2.59 -5.27 20.36
C SER A 236 -2.76 -4.52 19.02
N PRO A 237 -3.97 -4.48 18.45
CA PRO A 237 -4.27 -3.76 17.20
C PRO A 237 -4.03 -2.25 17.31
#